data_AF-A0A7C2QQZ8-F1
#
_entry.id   AF-A0A7C2QQZ8-F1
#
_cell.length_a   1.000
_cell.length_b   1.000
_cell.length_c   1.000
_cell.angle_alpha   90.00
_cell.angle_beta   90.00
_cell.angle_gamma   90.00
#
_symmetry.space_group_name_H-M   'P 1'
#
loop_
_entity.id
_entity.type
_entity.pdbx_description
1 polymer ?
#
loop_
_entity_poly.entity_id
_entity_poly.type
_entity_poly.pdbx_seq_one_letter_code
_entity_poly.pdbx_strand_id
1 'polypeptide(L)'
;MFEPYELRWRGTTYQIPANRMLGAIASAEEVITLAELARAMQQSAPPLTRIARAYGAVLRYAGAKVTDEEVYIGMFEDPGADVLAAASGLLALMVPPNAAERAQRKGGEGPFARGPADPLAAAALHEAQAGGWASSPQATRPSSPAAAGSRPRPSGA
;
A
#
# COMPACT_ATOMS: atom_id res chain seq x y z
N MET A 1 -13.01 -9.52 -17.41
CA MET A 1 -14.24 -9.69 -16.60
C MET A 1 -13.84 -10.23 -15.23
N PHE A 2 -14.65 -10.07 -14.19
CA PHE A 2 -14.41 -10.72 -12.89
C PHE A 2 -14.88 -12.18 -12.94
N GLU A 3 -14.27 -13.02 -12.12
CA GLU A 3 -14.66 -14.41 -11.90
C GLU A 3 -15.26 -14.57 -10.49
N PRO A 4 -16.10 -15.58 -10.23
CA PRO A 4 -16.52 -15.90 -8.87
C PRO A 4 -15.30 -16.17 -7.97
N TYR A 5 -15.37 -15.72 -6.73
CA TYR A 5 -14.28 -15.86 -5.77
C TYR A 5 -14.73 -16.68 -4.56
N GLU A 6 -13.97 -17.73 -4.23
CA GLU A 6 -14.19 -18.55 -3.05
C GLU A 6 -13.36 -18.03 -1.87
N LEU A 7 -14.00 -17.85 -0.73
CA LEU A 7 -13.37 -17.46 0.53
C LEU A 7 -13.63 -18.55 1.57
N ARG A 8 -12.60 -19.04 2.25
CA ARG A 8 -12.75 -20.09 3.27
C ARG A 8 -12.46 -19.51 4.65
N TRP A 9 -13.33 -19.79 5.60
CA TRP A 9 -13.20 -19.36 6.99
C TRP A 9 -13.75 -20.40 7.94
N ARG A 10 -12.93 -20.89 8.89
CA ARG A 10 -13.27 -21.92 9.89
C ARG A 10 -14.00 -23.12 9.29
N GLY A 11 -13.44 -23.68 8.22
CA GLY A 11 -14.00 -24.83 7.50
C GLY A 11 -15.28 -24.54 6.69
N THR A 12 -15.77 -23.29 6.68
CA THR A 12 -16.93 -22.87 5.87
C THR A 12 -16.44 -22.14 4.62
N THR A 13 -17.00 -22.52 3.46
CA THR A 13 -16.73 -21.84 2.19
C THR A 13 -17.84 -20.84 1.88
N TYR A 14 -17.43 -19.61 1.65
CA TYR A 14 -18.26 -18.50 1.21
C TYR A 14 -17.94 -18.20 -0.26
N GLN A 15 -18.95 -17.77 -1.00
CA GLN A 15 -18.83 -17.50 -2.44
C GLN A 15 -19.27 -16.07 -2.72
N ILE A 16 -18.45 -15.36 -3.47
CA ILE A 16 -18.80 -14.04 -3.98
C ILE A 16 -18.96 -14.15 -5.50
N PRO A 17 -20.17 -13.93 -6.04
CA PRO A 17 -20.39 -14.03 -7.47
C PRO A 17 -19.69 -12.89 -8.20
N ALA A 18 -19.28 -13.13 -9.46
CA ALA A 18 -18.51 -12.17 -10.27
C ALA A 18 -19.14 -10.77 -10.37
N ASN A 19 -20.47 -10.67 -10.42
CA ASN A 19 -21.20 -9.39 -10.49
C ASN A 19 -21.16 -8.60 -9.17
N ARG A 20 -20.73 -9.22 -8.07
CA ARG A 20 -20.60 -8.60 -6.74
C ARG A 20 -19.15 -8.33 -6.34
N MET A 21 -18.18 -8.67 -7.21
CA MET A 21 -16.76 -8.55 -6.88
C MET A 21 -16.30 -7.14 -6.55
N LEU A 22 -16.73 -6.16 -7.35
CA LEU A 22 -16.33 -4.78 -7.10
C LEU A 22 -16.82 -4.27 -5.74
N GLY A 23 -18.00 -4.72 -5.28
CA GLY A 23 -18.52 -4.39 -3.96
C GLY A 23 -17.73 -5.04 -2.83
N ALA A 24 -17.19 -6.25 -3.04
CA ALA A 24 -16.32 -6.91 -2.07
C ALA A 24 -14.93 -6.23 -1.98
N ILE A 25 -14.41 -5.78 -3.13
CA ILE A 25 -13.17 -5.00 -3.17
C ILE A 25 -13.38 -3.68 -2.42
N ALA A 26 -14.47 -2.97 -2.72
CA ALA A 26 -14.81 -1.72 -2.05
C ALA A 26 -14.93 -1.91 -0.52
N SER A 27 -15.60 -2.98 -0.06
CA SER A 27 -15.74 -3.22 1.39
C SER A 27 -14.40 -3.47 2.10
N ALA A 28 -13.42 -4.05 1.41
CA ALA A 28 -12.07 -4.19 1.95
C ALA A 28 -11.28 -2.88 1.89
N GLU A 29 -11.39 -2.11 0.80
CA GLU A 29 -10.68 -0.85 0.60
C GLU A 29 -11.09 0.26 1.58
N GLU A 30 -12.32 0.25 2.08
CA GLU A 30 -12.75 1.13 3.19
C GLU A 30 -11.93 0.93 4.47
N VAL A 31 -11.21 -0.20 4.61
CA VAL A 31 -10.40 -0.52 5.79
C VAL A 31 -8.91 -0.45 5.50
N ILE A 32 -8.47 -1.01 4.37
CA ILE A 32 -7.07 -1.01 3.94
C ILE A 32 -7.02 -0.98 2.42
N THR A 33 -6.29 -0.02 1.87
CA THR A 33 -6.10 0.08 0.42
C THR A 33 -5.17 -1.03 -0.10
N LEU A 34 -5.25 -1.34 -1.39
CA LEU A 34 -4.33 -2.28 -2.04
C LEU A 34 -2.85 -1.90 -1.81
N ALA A 35 -2.53 -0.61 -1.91
CA ALA A 35 -1.16 -0.12 -1.73
C ALA A 35 -0.65 -0.28 -0.28
N GLU A 36 -1.50 0.01 0.71
CA GLU A 36 -1.18 -0.21 2.12
C GLU A 36 -0.99 -1.69 2.42
N LEU A 37 -1.86 -2.56 1.89
CA LEU A 37 -1.78 -4.01 2.08
C LEU A 37 -0.50 -4.59 1.45
N ALA A 38 -0.18 -4.18 0.22
CA ALA A 38 1.05 -4.60 -0.45
C ALA A 38 2.30 -4.16 0.33
N ARG A 39 2.31 -2.94 0.87
CA ARG A 39 3.40 -2.44 1.72
C ARG A 39 3.48 -3.21 3.04
N ALA A 40 2.34 -3.47 3.67
CA ALA A 40 2.28 -4.22 4.93
C ALA A 40 2.88 -5.61 4.80
N MET A 41 2.72 -6.26 3.64
CA MET A 41 3.29 -7.57 3.38
C MET A 41 4.82 -7.60 3.27
N GLN A 42 5.45 -6.45 3.04
CA GLN A 42 6.91 -6.30 3.03
C GLN A 42 7.49 -5.94 4.40
N GLN A 43 6.64 -5.62 5.37
CA GLN A 43 7.06 -5.20 6.71
C GLN A 43 7.17 -6.41 7.65
N SER A 44 8.13 -6.36 8.57
CA SER A 44 8.27 -7.38 9.61
C SER A 44 7.10 -7.39 10.62
N ALA A 45 6.31 -6.31 10.65
CA ALA A 45 5.17 -6.15 11.56
C ALA A 45 3.95 -5.62 10.78
N PRO A 46 3.20 -6.49 10.09
CA PRO A 46 1.98 -6.08 9.38
C PRO A 46 0.89 -5.61 10.36
N PRO A 47 0.02 -4.67 9.96
CA PRO A 47 -1.04 -4.14 10.81
C PRO A 47 -2.19 -5.15 10.94
N LEU A 48 -2.00 -6.16 11.79
CA LEU A 48 -2.87 -7.33 11.94
C LEU A 48 -4.34 -6.97 12.14
N THR A 49 -4.64 -5.98 12.99
CA THR A 49 -6.01 -5.54 13.22
C THR A 49 -6.68 -4.97 11.97
N ARG A 50 -5.94 -4.26 11.10
CA ARG A 50 -6.51 -3.76 9.83
C ARG A 50 -6.74 -4.88 8.84
N ILE A 51 -5.83 -5.84 8.78
CA ILE A 51 -5.97 -7.05 7.94
C ILE A 51 -7.19 -7.85 8.39
N ALA A 52 -7.34 -8.10 9.70
CA ALA A 52 -8.49 -8.78 10.28
C ALA A 52 -9.81 -8.06 9.98
N ARG A 53 -9.87 -6.74 10.16
CA ARG A 53 -11.06 -5.95 9.85
C ARG A 53 -11.42 -5.98 8.37
N ALA A 54 -10.44 -5.87 7.48
CA ALA A 54 -10.66 -5.94 6.04
C ALA A 54 -11.16 -7.32 5.61
N TYR A 55 -10.51 -8.38 6.10
CA TYR A 55 -10.93 -9.75 5.86
C TYR A 55 -12.33 -10.03 6.40
N GLY A 56 -12.64 -9.55 7.61
CA GLY A 56 -13.97 -9.61 8.21
C GLY A 56 -15.04 -8.85 7.42
N ALA A 57 -14.69 -7.69 6.84
CA ALA A 57 -15.59 -6.93 5.98
C ALA A 57 -15.97 -7.71 4.72
N VAL A 58 -15.00 -8.39 4.09
CA VAL A 58 -15.25 -9.25 2.93
C VAL A 58 -16.07 -10.49 3.32
N LEU A 59 -15.75 -11.14 4.44
CA LEU A 59 -16.53 -12.27 4.96
C LEU A 59 -17.99 -11.90 5.17
N ARG A 60 -18.26 -10.78 5.84
CA ARG A 60 -19.63 -10.28 6.05
C ARG A 60 -20.33 -9.94 4.75
N TYR A 61 -19.62 -9.34 3.79
CA TYR A 61 -20.15 -9.07 2.45
C TYR A 61 -20.55 -10.36 1.71
N ALA A 62 -19.79 -11.44 1.92
CA ALA A 62 -20.07 -12.78 1.41
C ALA A 62 -21.17 -13.54 2.18
N GLY A 63 -21.70 -12.95 3.27
CA GLY A 63 -22.81 -13.51 4.07
C GLY A 63 -22.40 -14.17 5.38
N ALA A 64 -21.12 -14.15 5.74
CA ALA A 64 -20.67 -14.64 7.04
C ALA A 64 -21.19 -13.76 8.19
N LYS A 65 -21.54 -14.37 9.32
CA LYS A 65 -21.90 -13.66 10.55
C LYS A 65 -20.71 -13.71 11.49
N VAL A 66 -19.79 -12.76 11.32
CA VAL A 66 -18.54 -12.68 12.11
C VAL A 66 -18.27 -11.25 12.55
N THR A 67 -17.74 -11.13 13.76
CA THR A 67 -17.20 -9.88 14.31
C THR A 67 -15.72 -9.72 13.96
N ASP A 68 -15.22 -8.49 14.04
CA ASP A 68 -13.80 -8.22 13.78
C ASP A 68 -12.89 -8.91 14.82
N GLU A 69 -13.37 -9.05 16.06
CA GLU A 69 -12.67 -9.74 17.14
C GLU A 69 -12.57 -11.25 16.88
N GLU A 70 -13.67 -11.90 16.49
CA GLU A 70 -13.67 -13.32 16.10
C GLU A 70 -12.72 -13.58 14.93
N VAL A 71 -12.68 -12.68 13.96
CA VAL A 71 -11.76 -12.78 12.83
C VAL A 71 -10.31 -12.60 13.28
N TYR A 72 -10.04 -11.60 14.11
CA TYR A 72 -8.70 -11.36 14.63
C TYR A 72 -8.17 -12.54 15.44
N ILE A 73 -8.98 -13.06 16.37
CA ILE A 73 -8.62 -14.24 17.18
C ILE A 73 -8.45 -15.47 16.28
N GLY A 74 -9.38 -15.69 15.34
CA GLY A 74 -9.33 -16.85 14.44
C GLY A 74 -8.08 -16.90 13.55
N MET A 75 -7.45 -15.76 13.25
CA MET A 75 -6.17 -15.71 12.52
C MET A 75 -4.99 -16.37 13.25
N PHE A 76 -5.11 -16.60 14.57
CA PHE A 76 -4.08 -17.27 15.38
C PHE A 76 -4.46 -18.70 15.77
N GLU A 77 -5.74 -19.05 15.67
CA GLU A 77 -6.26 -20.37 16.08
C GLU A 77 -6.39 -21.35 14.91
N ASP A 78 -6.69 -20.85 13.70
CA ASP A 78 -6.97 -21.69 12.53
C ASP A 78 -5.73 -21.79 11.62
N PRO A 79 -5.15 -22.99 11.41
CA PRO A 79 -4.04 -23.20 10.49
C PRO A 79 -4.37 -22.80 9.04
N GLY A 80 -5.66 -22.75 8.66
CA GLY A 80 -6.12 -22.40 7.32
C GLY A 80 -6.46 -20.92 7.12
N ALA A 81 -6.46 -20.12 8.18
CA ALA A 81 -6.83 -18.70 8.12
C ALA A 81 -5.78 -17.80 8.77
N ASP A 82 -4.51 -18.22 8.72
CA ASP A 82 -3.42 -17.42 9.26
C ASP A 82 -3.36 -16.01 8.64
N VAL A 83 -2.69 -15.10 9.33
CA VAL A 83 -2.54 -13.70 8.90
C VAL A 83 -2.05 -13.58 7.46
N LEU A 84 -1.12 -14.43 7.04
CA LEU A 84 -0.52 -14.39 5.71
C LEU A 84 -1.53 -14.87 4.65
N ALA A 85 -2.29 -15.92 4.92
CA ALA A 85 -3.36 -16.42 4.08
C ALA A 85 -4.47 -15.39 3.92
N ALA A 86 -4.88 -14.74 5.00
CA ALA A 86 -5.87 -13.66 4.96
C ALA A 86 -5.38 -12.45 4.13
N ALA A 87 -4.13 -12.01 4.35
CA ALA A 87 -3.55 -10.92 3.58
C ALA A 87 -3.37 -11.28 2.10
N SER A 88 -2.93 -12.50 1.81
CA SER A 88 -2.80 -13.01 0.44
C SER A 88 -4.15 -13.15 -0.27
N GLY A 89 -5.18 -13.59 0.44
CA GLY A 89 -6.56 -13.65 -0.07
C GLY A 89 -7.11 -12.27 -0.40
N LEU A 90 -6.89 -11.28 0.46
CA LEU A 90 -7.25 -9.89 0.19
C LEU A 90 -6.50 -9.32 -1.03
N LEU A 91 -5.20 -9.61 -1.18
CA LEU A 91 -4.45 -9.23 -2.37
C LEU A 91 -5.00 -9.88 -3.63
N ALA A 92 -5.29 -11.18 -3.60
CA ALA A 92 -5.86 -11.92 -4.73
C ALA A 92 -7.26 -11.40 -5.11
N LEU A 93 -8.04 -10.98 -4.12
CA LEU A 93 -9.35 -10.35 -4.33
C LEU A 93 -9.22 -8.97 -5.03
N MET A 94 -8.26 -8.15 -4.60
CA MET A 94 -8.07 -6.77 -5.08
C MET A 94 -7.30 -6.68 -6.40
N VAL A 95 -6.50 -7.68 -6.75
CA VAL A 95 -5.72 -7.71 -8.00
C VAL A 95 -6.46 -8.58 -9.01
N PRO A 96 -7.09 -8.01 -10.06
CA PRO A 96 -7.74 -8.82 -11.08
C PRO A 96 -6.72 -9.74 -11.75
N PRO A 97 -7.00 -11.03 -11.97
CA PRO A 97 -6.06 -11.96 -12.60
C PRO A 97 -5.59 -11.46 -13.98
N ASN A 98 -6.53 -10.88 -14.74
CA ASN A 98 -6.25 -10.24 -16.02
C ASN A 98 -5.31 -9.02 -15.92
N ALA A 99 -5.26 -8.32 -14.79
CA ALA A 99 -4.33 -7.22 -14.57
C ALA A 99 -2.92 -7.72 -14.27
N ALA A 100 -2.79 -8.77 -13.45
CA ALA A 100 -1.52 -9.43 -13.16
C ALA A 100 -0.90 -10.06 -14.42
N GLU A 101 -1.69 -10.78 -15.22
CA GLU A 101 -1.24 -11.35 -16.50
C GLU A 101 -0.84 -10.28 -17.52
N ARG A 102 -1.58 -9.16 -17.59
CA ARG A 102 -1.22 -8.04 -18.46
C ARG A 102 0.05 -7.31 -18.01
N ALA A 103 0.31 -7.21 -16.71
CA ALA A 103 1.55 -6.63 -16.19
C ALA A 103 2.75 -7.51 -16.54
N GLN A 104 2.61 -8.83 -16.42
CA GLN A 104 3.65 -9.79 -16.81
C GLN A 104 3.89 -9.83 -18.32
N ARG A 105 2.84 -9.67 -19.14
CA ARG A 105 2.97 -9.51 -20.60
C ARG A 105 3.56 -8.15 -21.01
N LYS A 106 3.48 -7.12 -20.15
CA LYS A 106 3.99 -5.75 -20.38
C LYS A 106 5.31 -5.48 -19.66
N GLY A 107 6.28 -6.37 -19.87
CA GLY A 107 7.70 -5.97 -19.88
C GLY A 107 8.06 -5.02 -21.04
N GLY A 108 7.09 -4.55 -21.83
CA GLY A 108 7.23 -3.48 -22.82
C GLY A 108 5.88 -2.78 -23.01
N GLU A 109 5.86 -1.47 -22.82
CA GLU A 109 4.79 -0.51 -23.17
C GLU A 109 3.35 -0.80 -22.70
N GLY A 110 2.94 -0.04 -21.67
CA GLY A 110 1.53 0.16 -21.33
C GLY A 110 0.79 1.03 -22.37
N PRO A 111 -0.52 0.81 -22.59
CA PRO A 111 -1.36 1.52 -23.56
C PRO A 111 -1.64 2.98 -23.18
N PHE A 112 -1.09 3.44 -22.05
CA PHE A 112 -1.13 4.82 -21.60
C PHE A 112 0.24 5.50 -21.66
N ALA A 113 1.27 4.85 -22.23
CA ALA A 113 2.57 5.47 -22.53
C ALA A 113 2.51 6.31 -23.81
N ARG A 114 1.44 7.08 -24.01
CA ARG A 114 1.36 8.10 -25.05
C ARG A 114 1.08 9.45 -24.39
N GLY A 115 2.09 9.98 -23.71
CA GLY A 115 2.28 11.42 -23.59
C GLY A 115 2.77 11.97 -24.93
N PRO A 116 2.42 13.21 -25.31
CA PRO A 116 2.38 13.62 -26.70
C PRO A 116 3.79 13.68 -27.30
N ALA A 117 3.94 13.04 -28.46
CA ALA A 117 4.96 13.41 -29.44
C ALA A 117 4.59 14.78 -29.99
N ASP A 118 4.82 15.82 -29.20
CA ASP A 118 4.72 17.20 -29.64
C ASP A 118 6.12 17.65 -30.10
N PRO A 119 6.40 17.76 -31.41
CA PRO A 119 7.70 18.19 -31.91
C PRO A 119 8.07 19.62 -31.47
N LEU A 120 7.12 20.38 -30.89
CA LEU A 120 7.37 21.73 -30.36
C LEU A 120 8.03 21.74 -28.98
N ALA A 121 7.95 20.67 -28.18
CA ALA A 121 8.62 20.61 -26.88
C ALA A 121 10.14 20.33 -26.99
N ALA A 122 10.57 19.66 -28.06
CA ALA A 122 11.98 19.37 -28.31
C ALA A 122 12.80 20.62 -28.70
N ALA A 123 12.17 21.63 -29.27
CA ALA A 123 12.84 22.88 -29.65
C ALA A 123 13.18 23.78 -28.44
N ALA A 124 12.38 23.74 -27.37
CA ALA A 124 12.57 24.59 -26.19
C ALA A 124 13.74 24.19 -25.28
N LEU A 125 14.25 22.95 -25.41
CA LEU A 125 15.37 22.45 -24.61
C LEU A 125 16.74 22.70 -25.24
N HIS A 126 16.81 23.12 -26.50
CA HIS A 126 18.08 23.35 -27.20
C HIS A 126 18.56 24.82 -27.15
N GLU A 127 17.72 25.76 -26.71
CA GLU A 127 18.03 27.19 -26.64
C GLU A 127 18.51 27.66 -25.25
N ALA A 128 18.45 26.80 -24.23
CA ALA A 128 18.84 27.15 -22.85
C ALA A 128 20.31 26.85 -22.50
N GLN A 129 21.11 26.28 -23.41
CA GLN A 129 22.51 25.88 -23.14
C GLN A 129 23.58 26.76 -23.82
N ALA A 130 23.20 27.87 -24.47
CA ALA A 130 24.13 28.76 -25.17
C ALA A 130 24.37 30.13 -24.48
N GLY A 131 24.12 30.23 -23.18
CA GLY A 131 24.27 31.49 -22.41
C GLY A 131 25.18 31.35 -21.21
N GLY A 132 26.50 31.21 -21.43
CA GLY A 132 27.48 31.34 -20.36
C GLY A 132 27.62 32.79 -19.90
N TRP A 133 27.68 33.01 -18.58
CA TRP A 133 28.50 33.99 -17.87
C TRP A 133 28.37 33.72 -16.34
N ALA A 134 29.45 33.29 -15.67
CA ALA A 134 30.42 34.11 -14.95
C ALA A 134 30.07 34.36 -13.46
N SER A 135 30.81 33.66 -12.59
CA SER A 135 31.49 34.13 -11.36
C SER A 135 30.72 34.80 -10.18
N SER A 136 30.68 34.06 -9.05
CA SER A 136 31.04 34.44 -7.65
C SER A 136 30.28 35.57 -6.91
N PRO A 137 30.29 35.67 -5.55
CA PRO A 137 31.23 35.08 -4.58
C PRO A 137 30.62 34.44 -3.31
N GLN A 138 31.53 33.82 -2.55
CA GLN A 138 31.40 33.25 -1.22
C GLN A 138 30.72 34.20 -0.20
N ALA A 139 29.76 33.66 0.54
CA ALA A 139 29.29 34.23 1.79
C ALA A 139 29.84 33.40 2.96
N THR A 140 30.74 34.03 3.71
CA THR A 140 31.35 33.56 4.94
C THR A 140 30.31 33.35 6.05
N ARG A 141 30.30 32.17 6.67
CA ARG A 141 29.53 31.92 7.90
C ARG A 141 30.40 32.29 9.11
N PRO A 142 29.97 33.21 9.98
CA PRO A 142 30.64 33.42 11.25
C PRO A 142 30.32 32.30 12.24
N SER A 143 31.38 31.76 12.83
CA SER A 143 31.41 30.83 13.96
C SER A 143 30.76 31.45 15.20
N SER A 144 29.80 30.75 15.81
CA SER A 144 29.23 31.14 17.11
C SER A 144 29.88 30.30 18.23
N PRO A 145 30.40 30.93 19.30
CA PRO A 145 31.11 30.24 20.36
C PRO A 145 30.21 29.62 21.45
N ALA A 146 30.83 28.68 22.16
CA ALA A 146 30.37 27.94 23.31
C ALA A 146 29.62 28.74 24.39
N ALA A 147 28.60 28.11 24.98
CA ALA A 147 28.10 28.46 26.31
C ALA A 147 28.15 27.21 27.20
N ALA A 148 29.11 27.22 28.12
CA ALA A 148 29.17 26.34 29.28
C ALA A 148 28.08 26.71 30.29
N GLY A 149 27.54 25.73 31.01
CA GLY A 149 26.48 25.97 31.99
C GLY A 149 26.18 24.78 32.89
N SER A 150 27.21 24.20 33.50
CA SER A 150 27.10 23.20 34.57
C SER A 150 26.57 23.83 35.86
N ARG A 151 25.43 23.35 36.38
CA ARG A 151 25.10 23.47 37.82
C ARG A 151 24.30 22.24 38.30
N PRO A 152 24.89 21.38 39.15
CA PRO A 152 24.12 20.44 39.96
C PRO A 152 23.46 21.17 41.15
N ARG A 153 22.19 20.84 41.42
CA ARG A 153 21.50 21.23 42.66
C ARG A 153 21.83 20.21 43.76
N PRO A 154 22.18 20.65 44.98
CA PRO A 154 22.28 19.77 46.13
C PRO A 154 20.88 19.44 46.69
N SER A 155 20.59 18.15 46.89
CA SER A 155 19.50 17.68 47.74
C SER A 155 19.90 17.84 49.20
N GLY A 156 19.17 18.66 49.95
CA GLY A 156 19.27 18.77 51.39
C GLY A 156 18.63 17.57 52.09
N ALA A 157 19.23 17.23 53.23
CA ALA A 157 18.78 16.28 54.24
C ALA A 157 17.56 16.78 55.03
#